data_AF-A0A7Z7QRX7-F1
#
_entry.id   AF-A0A7Z7QRX7-F1
#
_cell.length_a   1.000
_cell.length_b   1.000
_cell.length_c   1.000
_cell.angle_alpha   90.00
_cell.angle_beta   90.00
_cell.angle_gamma   90.00
#
_symmetry.space_group_name_H-M   'P 1'
#
loop_
_entity.id
_entity.type
_entity.pdbx_description
1 polymer ?
#
loop_
_entity_poly.entity_id
_entity_poly.type
_entity_poly.pdbx_seq_one_letter_code
_entity_poly.pdbx_strand_id
1 'polypeptide(L)' 'MEIQLDWDKDFQEFQEILNSGIHPKWLYTSMTNMILEPAYTGQGKQFFYTQDIIEASKQLPFF' A
#
# COMPACT_ATOMS: atom_id res chain seq x y z
N MET A 1 -1.37 -9.61 -13.33
CA MET A 1 -0.39 -8.64 -12.78
C MET A 1 0.38 -9.38 -11.70
N GLU A 2 1.71 -9.31 -11.73
CA GLU A 2 2.54 -9.88 -10.68
C GLU A 2 2.99 -8.73 -9.77
N ILE A 3 2.56 -8.76 -8.51
CA ILE A 3 2.88 -7.71 -7.53
C ILE A 3 4.08 -8.18 -6.72
N GLN A 4 5.16 -7.40 -6.80
CA GLN A 4 6.43 -7.64 -6.13
C GLN A 4 6.48 -6.87 -4.80
N LEU A 5 5.62 -7.25 -3.86
CA LEU A 5 5.68 -6.82 -2.47
C LEU A 5 6.13 -7.97 -1.57
N ASP A 6 6.84 -7.62 -0.50
CA ASP A 6 7.18 -8.57 0.55
C ASP A 6 6.01 -8.68 1.53
N TRP A 7 5.09 -9.61 1.25
CA TRP A 7 3.85 -9.78 2.00
C TRP A 7 4.04 -10.22 3.46
N ASP A 8 5.25 -10.64 3.83
CA ASP A 8 5.58 -11.07 5.19
C ASP A 8 6.05 -9.91 6.09
N LYS A 9 6.38 -8.74 5.53
CA LYS A 9 6.70 -7.54 6.33
C LYS A 9 5.46 -6.98 7.03
N ASP A 10 5.65 -6.40 8.20
CA ASP A 10 4.60 -5.64 8.88
C ASP A 10 4.23 -4.36 8.12
N PHE A 11 5.22 -3.71 7.51
CA PHE A 11 5.07 -2.42 6.83
C PHE A 11 5.68 -2.42 5.43
N GLN A 12 5.04 -1.70 4.51
CA GLN A 12 5.61 -1.33 3.22
C GLN A 12 5.86 0.18 3.17
N GLU A 13 7.05 0.58 2.73
CA GLU A 13 7.33 1.98 2.41
C GLU A 13 6.55 2.40 1.16
N PHE A 14 6.08 3.64 1.11
CA PHE A 14 5.38 4.19 -0.05
C PHE A 14 6.12 3.95 -1.39
N GLN A 15 7.44 4.13 -1.41
CA GLN A 15 8.26 3.89 -2.61
C GLN A 15 8.37 2.39 -2.96
N GLU A 16 8.34 1.49 -1.98
CA GLU A 16 8.29 0.04 -2.25
C GLU A 16 6.97 -0.32 -2.96
N ILE A 17 5.85 0.24 -2.50
CA ILE A 17 4.54 0.03 -3.14
C ILE A 17 4.53 0.55 -4.57
N LEU A 18 5.06 1.76 -4.82
CA LEU A 18 5.14 2.32 -6.16
C LEU A 18 6.01 1.50 -7.12
N ASN A 19 7.04 0.82 -6.60
CA ASN A 19 7.94 -0.02 -7.39
C ASN A 19 7.50 -1.50 -7.46
N SER A 20 6.40 -1.86 -6.80
CA SER A 20 5.93 -3.26 -6.71
C SER A 20 5.14 -3.76 -7.92
N GLY A 21 4.86 -2.89 -8.89
CA GLY A 21 3.96 -3.19 -10.00
C GLY A 21 2.48 -2.91 -9.72
N ILE A 22 2.10 -2.50 -8.49
CA ILE A 22 0.80 -1.89 -8.23
C ILE A 22 0.73 -0.55 -8.98
N HIS A 23 -0.32 -0.35 -9.77
CA HIS A 23 -0.51 0.90 -10.50
C HIS A 23 -0.63 2.07 -9.50
N PRO A 24 0.15 3.17 -9.62
CA PRO A 24 0.16 4.27 -8.65
C PRO A 24 -1.22 4.87 -8.37
N LYS A 25 -2.07 4.92 -9.39
CA LYS A 25 -3.47 5.37 -9.26
C LYS A 25 -4.26 4.57 -8.23
N TRP A 26 -4.00 3.28 -8.06
CA TRP A 26 -4.63 2.48 -7.02
C TRP A 26 -4.31 3.05 -5.64
N LEU A 27 -3.03 3.28 -5.36
CA LEU A 27 -2.54 3.81 -4.07
C LEU A 27 -3.10 5.22 -3.79
N TYR A 28 -3.08 6.11 -4.79
CA TYR A 28 -3.68 7.44 -4.63
C TYR A 28 -5.18 7.39 -4.40
N THR A 29 -5.90 6.51 -5.09
CA THR A 29 -7.34 6.36 -4.97
C THR A 29 -7.71 5.77 -3.62
N SER A 30 -7.01 4.73 -3.15
CA SER A 30 -7.26 4.11 -1.85
C SER A 30 -7.03 5.11 -0.71
N MET A 31 -5.95 5.91 -0.77
CA MET A 31 -5.70 6.97 0.20
C MET A 31 -6.75 8.08 0.16
N THR A 32 -7.09 8.59 -1.04
CA THR A 32 -8.04 9.71 -1.18
C THR A 32 -9.44 9.35 -0.68
N ASN A 33 -9.83 8.08 -0.82
CA ASN A 33 -11.11 7.58 -0.34
C ASN A 33 -11.06 7.03 1.09
N MET A 34 -9.95 7.22 1.83
CA MET A 34 -9.75 6.74 3.20
C MET A 34 -9.94 5.21 3.34
N ILE A 35 -9.65 4.46 2.27
CA ILE A 35 -9.65 2.98 2.27
C ILE A 35 -8.32 2.46 2.81
N LEU A 36 -7.23 3.20 2.55
CA LEU A 36 -5.88 2.87 3.02
C LEU A 36 -5.27 4.11 3.67
N GLU A 37 -4.86 3.99 4.93
CA GLU A 37 -4.25 5.07 5.69
C GLU A 37 -2.75 4.80 5.94
N PRO A 38 -1.91 5.86 6.00
CA PRO A 38 -0.50 5.69 6.31
C PRO A 38 -0.30 5.31 7.79
N ALA A 39 0.63 4.41 8.03
CA ALA A 39 1.08 4.03 9.35
C ALA A 39 2.13 5.03 9.88
N TYR A 40 2.00 5.42 11.16
CA TYR A 40 2.99 6.23 11.84
C TYR A 40 4.12 5.35 12.40
N THR A 41 5.30 5.42 11.79
CA THR A 41 6.49 4.64 12.22
C THR A 41 7.57 5.50 12.89
N GLY A 42 7.45 6.83 12.87
CA GLY A 42 8.46 7.76 13.40
C GLY A 42 9.72 7.89 12.53
N GLN A 43 9.80 7.23 11.38
CA GLN A 43 11.01 7.18 10.54
C GLN A 43 11.12 8.29 9.48
N GLY A 44 10.22 9.28 9.49
CA GLY A 44 10.24 10.40 8.54
C GLY A 44 9.89 10.04 7.09
N LYS A 45 9.43 8.81 6.85
CA LYS A 45 8.88 8.35 5.57
C LYS A 45 7.44 7.87 5.76
N GLN A 46 6.73 7.73 4.65
CA GLN A 46 5.37 7.20 4.64
C GLN A 46 5.39 5.68 4.49
N PHE A 47 4.74 5.00 5.43
CA PHE A 47 4.58 3.55 5.45
C PHE A 47 3.11 3.19 5.49
N PHE A 48 2.81 1.94 5.18
CA PHE A 48 1.48 1.35 5.29
C PHE A 48 1.61 -0.03 5.89
N TYR A 49 0.65 -0.45 6.71
CA TYR A 49 0.62 -1.84 7.14
C TYR A 49 0.35 -2.74 5.93
N THR A 50 1.11 -3.82 5.80
CA THR A 50 0.90 -4.79 4.73
C THR A 50 -0.50 -5.39 4.79
N GLN A 51 -1.01 -5.65 6.00
CA GLN A 51 -2.38 -6.13 6.20
C GLN A 51 -3.43 -5.13 5.70
N ASP A 52 -3.25 -3.84 5.94
CA ASP A 52 -4.18 -2.81 5.46
C ASP A 52 -4.18 -2.71 3.93
N ILE A 53 -3.03 -2.92 3.28
CA ILE A 53 -2.96 -3.02 1.81
C ILE A 53 -3.79 -4.20 1.30
N ILE A 54 -3.69 -5.36 1.95
CA ILE A 54 -4.46 -6.56 1.61
C ILE A 54 -5.96 -6.31 1.81
N GLU A 55 -6.37 -5.75 2.94
CA GLU A 55 -7.79 -5.44 3.19
C GLU A 55 -8.34 -4.38 2.23
N ALA A 56 -7.56 -3.33 1.95
CA ALA A 56 -7.91 -2.32 0.95
C ALA A 56 -8.10 -2.94 -0.44
N SER A 57 -7.28 -3.94 -0.81
CA SER A 57 -7.37 -4.62 -2.10
C SER A 57 -8.68 -5.41 -2.28
N LYS A 58 -9.33 -5.83 -1.18
CA LYS A 58 -10.63 -6.50 -1.21
C LYS A 58 -11.78 -5.53 -1.52
N GLN A 59 -11.63 -4.26 -1.15
CA GLN A 59 -12.62 -3.21 -1.43
C GLN A 59 -12.37 -2.52 -2.78
N LEU A 60 -11.11 -2.26 -3.10
CA LEU A 60 -10.64 -1.70 -4.36
C LEU A 60 -9.60 -2.65 -4.96
N PRO A 61 -9.94 -3.48 -5.96
CA PRO A 61 -8.99 -4.41 -6.57
C PRO A 61 -7.81 -3.69 -7.23
N PHE A 62 -6.63 -4.31 -7.21
CA PHE A 62 -5.49 -3.88 -8.03
C PHE A 62 -5.85 -3.97 -9.52
N PHE A 63 -5.48 -2.96 -10.32
CA PHE A 63 -5.78 -2.87 -11.75
C PHE A 63 -4.56 -2.45 -12.57
#